data_AF-A0A9P1BJK0-F1
#
_entry.id   AF-A0A9P1BJK0-F1
#
_cell.length_a   1.000
_cell.length_b   1.000
_cell.length_c   1.000
_cell.angle_alpha   90.00
_cell.angle_beta   90.00
_cell.angle_gamma   90.00
#
_symmetry.space_group_name_H-M   'P 1'
#
loop_
_entity.id
_entity.type
_entity.pdbx_description
1 polymer ?
#
loop_
_entity_poly.entity_id
_entity_poly.type
_entity_poly.pdbx_seq_one_letter_code
_entity_poly.pdbx_strand_id
1 'polypeptide(L)'
;MSNLEVAQYLLQHGLEGLDGVLFLNERNERVDLAGATVVLERDSMKIIELAQCGLSPEQRFTFYDHVHTTGMDVKQPLLCTAALTLSKDMTLRDYAQGAYRMRGIGRGQRIEVLLTPEVRSLMT
;
A
#
# COMPACT_ATOMS: atom_id res chain seq x y z
N MET A 1 11.54 1.98 8.92
CA MET A 1 10.59 0.87 9.06
C MET A 1 10.60 0.10 7.78
N SER A 2 10.71 -1.22 7.83
CA SER A 2 10.51 -2.09 6.66
C SER A 2 9.03 -2.15 6.29
N ASN A 3 8.72 -2.66 5.10
CA ASN A 3 7.32 -2.87 4.71
C ASN A 3 6.57 -3.82 5.66
N LEU A 4 7.25 -4.82 6.25
CA LEU A 4 6.64 -5.70 7.25
C LEU A 4 6.30 -4.94 8.53
N GLU A 5 7.25 -4.14 9.04
CA GLU A 5 7.02 -3.32 10.23
C GLU A 5 5.86 -2.33 10.03
N VAL A 6 5.74 -1.72 8.84
CA VAL A 6 4.60 -0.86 8.49
C VAL A 6 3.30 -1.65 8.45
N ALA A 7 3.28 -2.82 7.81
CA ALA A 7 2.09 -3.68 7.74
C ALA A 7 1.61 -4.09 9.14
N GLN A 8 2.53 -4.49 10.02
CA GLN A 8 2.25 -4.82 11.43
C GLN A 8 1.68 -3.60 12.16
N TYR A 9 2.32 -2.44 12.01
CA TYR A 9 1.87 -1.21 12.65
C TYR A 9 0.45 -0.84 12.22
N LEU A 10 0.15 -0.89 10.92
CA LEU A 10 -1.17 -0.58 10.36
C LEU A 10 -2.26 -1.52 10.89
N LEU A 11 -1.98 -2.82 10.99
CA LEU A 11 -2.92 -3.78 11.58
C LEU A 11 -3.12 -3.53 13.08
N GLN A 12 -2.06 -3.22 13.82
CA GLN A 12 -2.14 -3.02 15.27
C GLN A 12 -2.84 -1.72 15.67
N HIS A 13 -2.71 -0.66 14.86
CA HIS A 13 -3.17 0.69 15.21
C HIS A 13 -4.37 1.16 14.37
N GLY A 14 -4.87 0.33 13.46
CA GLY A 14 -6.00 0.68 12.62
C GLY A 14 -6.45 -0.46 11.70
N LEU A 15 -7.01 -0.08 10.55
CA LEU A 15 -7.56 -1.00 9.56
C LEU A 15 -8.58 -1.98 10.17
N GLU A 16 -9.38 -1.52 11.12
CA GLU A 16 -10.46 -2.31 11.71
C GLU A 16 -11.39 -2.84 10.61
N GLY A 17 -11.70 -4.14 10.67
CA GLY A 17 -12.52 -4.81 9.66
C GLY A 17 -11.79 -5.29 8.41
N LEU A 18 -10.46 -5.11 8.31
CA LEU A 18 -9.64 -5.75 7.28
C LEU A 18 -8.84 -6.92 7.84
N ASP A 19 -8.68 -7.97 7.05
CA ASP A 19 -8.09 -9.25 7.45
C ASP A 19 -6.59 -9.34 7.14
N GLY A 20 -6.03 -8.37 6.43
CA GLY A 20 -4.59 -8.35 6.15
C GLY A 20 -4.09 -7.12 5.42
N VAL A 21 -2.76 -7.03 5.32
CA VAL A 21 -2.06 -5.97 4.58
C VAL A 21 -1.18 -6.61 3.51
N LEU A 22 -1.41 -6.23 2.27
CA LEU A 22 -0.57 -6.57 1.13
C LEU A 22 0.57 -5.59 1.00
N PHE A 23 1.79 -6.09 0.79
CA PHE A 23 2.99 -5.27 0.57
C PHE A 23 4.02 -6.03 -0.28
N LEU A 24 5.06 -5.33 -0.73
CA LEU A 24 6.22 -5.97 -1.36
C LEU A 24 7.16 -6.52 -0.29
N ASN A 25 7.44 -7.82 -0.36
CA ASN A 25 8.39 -8.45 0.53
C ASN A 25 9.83 -8.11 0.16
N GLU A 26 10.51 -7.37 1.02
CA GLU A 26 11.94 -7.07 0.86
C GLU A 26 12.79 -8.31 1.12
N ARG A 27 14.02 -8.35 0.60
CA ARG A 27 14.93 -9.51 0.68
C ARG A 27 15.20 -10.01 2.11
N ASN A 28 14.98 -9.17 3.12
CA ASN A 28 15.39 -9.44 4.50
C ASN A 28 14.30 -10.07 5.36
N GLU A 29 13.02 -9.98 4.97
CA GLU A 29 11.90 -10.38 5.83
C GLU A 29 11.59 -11.87 5.73
N ARG A 30 11.48 -12.37 4.50
CA ARG A 30 11.31 -13.79 4.21
C ARG A 30 12.05 -14.13 2.92
N VAL A 31 13.27 -14.64 3.05
CA VAL A 31 14.24 -14.77 1.94
C VAL A 31 13.70 -15.58 0.77
N ASP A 32 12.92 -16.63 1.02
CA ASP A 32 12.30 -17.49 0.00
C ASP A 32 11.17 -16.81 -0.78
N LEU A 33 10.62 -15.70 -0.27
CA LEU A 33 9.63 -14.86 -0.95
C LEU A 33 10.18 -13.48 -1.31
N ALA A 34 11.50 -13.32 -1.37
CA ALA A 34 12.11 -12.03 -1.65
C ALA A 34 11.68 -11.45 -3.00
N GLY A 35 11.18 -10.21 -3.00
CA GLY A 35 10.65 -9.53 -4.19
C GLY A 35 9.24 -9.98 -4.59
N ALA A 36 8.63 -10.90 -3.85
CA ALA A 36 7.25 -11.30 -4.07
C ALA A 36 6.27 -10.30 -3.44
N THR A 37 5.07 -10.23 -4.00
CA THR A 37 3.95 -9.57 -3.34
C THR A 37 3.36 -10.53 -2.31
N VAL A 38 3.27 -10.08 -1.05
CA VAL A 38 2.83 -10.91 0.07
C VAL A 38 1.74 -10.20 0.86
N VAL A 39 1.00 -10.98 1.65
CA VAL A 39 -0.01 -10.50 2.58
C VAL A 39 0.40 -10.92 3.99
N LEU A 40 0.44 -9.95 4.91
CA LEU A 40 0.44 -10.23 6.34
C LEU A 40 -1.01 -10.40 6.79
N GLU A 41 -1.37 -11.62 7.21
CA GLU A 41 -2.70 -11.94 7.73
C GLU A 41 -2.82 -11.46 9.18
N ARG A 42 -3.94 -10.80 9.52
CA ARG A 42 -4.16 -10.18 10.83
C ARG A 42 -4.17 -11.20 11.97
N ASP A 43 -4.91 -12.29 11.82
CA ASP A 43 -5.15 -13.23 12.92
C ASP A 43 -3.92 -14.06 13.26
N SER A 44 -3.18 -14.50 12.24
CA SER A 44 -2.02 -15.37 12.43
C SER A 44 -0.69 -14.63 12.47
N MET A 45 -0.66 -13.36 12.00
CA MET A 45 0.55 -12.58 11.75
C MET A 45 1.56 -13.30 10.84
N LYS A 46 1.06 -14.18 9.97
CA LYS A 46 1.89 -14.90 9.00
C LYS A 46 1.96 -14.15 7.67
N ILE A 47 3.13 -14.24 7.04
CA ILE A 47 3.37 -13.74 5.69
C ILE A 47 3.03 -14.85 4.69
N ILE A 48 2.05 -14.58 3.84
CA ILE A 48 1.56 -15.50 2.81
C ILE A 48 1.79 -14.85 1.44
N GLU A 49 2.28 -15.62 0.46
CA GLU A 49 2.38 -15.12 -0.90
C GLU A 49 0.99 -14.77 -1.44
N LEU A 50 0.85 -13.65 -2.17
CA LEU A 50 -0.46 -13.21 -2.69
C LEU A 50 -1.16 -14.32 -3.51
N ALA A 51 -0.41 -15.09 -4.29
CA ALA A 51 -0.95 -16.17 -5.11
C ALA A 51 -1.57 -17.32 -4.28
N GLN A 52 -1.23 -17.42 -3.00
CA GLN A 52 -1.70 -18.43 -2.06
C GLN A 52 -2.66 -17.84 -1.02
N CYS A 53 -2.89 -16.52 -1.06
CA CYS A 53 -3.75 -15.82 -0.12
C CYS A 53 -5.22 -15.95 -0.52
N GLY A 54 -6.07 -16.31 0.44
CA GLY A 54 -7.52 -16.41 0.24
C GLY A 54 -8.28 -15.08 0.36
N LEU A 55 -7.63 -14.00 0.78
CA LEU A 55 -8.29 -12.71 1.01
C LEU A 55 -8.61 -12.00 -0.31
N SER A 56 -9.87 -11.60 -0.47
CA SER A 56 -10.29 -10.76 -1.60
C SER A 56 -9.66 -9.35 -1.51
N PRO A 57 -9.61 -8.58 -2.61
CA PRO A 57 -9.13 -7.19 -2.57
C PRO A 57 -9.83 -6.32 -1.52
N GLU A 58 -11.11 -6.58 -1.24
CA GLU A 58 -11.92 -5.83 -0.27
C GLU A 58 -11.58 -6.16 1.19
N GLN A 59 -11.03 -7.35 1.44
CA GLN A 59 -10.66 -7.81 2.77
C GLN A 59 -9.27 -7.34 3.21
N ARG A 60 -8.50 -6.72 2.32
CA ARG A 60 -7.11 -6.37 2.59
C ARG A 60 -6.79 -4.93 2.23
N PHE A 61 -5.91 -4.34 3.00
CA PHE A 61 -5.28 -3.07 2.63
C PHE A 61 -4.09 -3.33 1.72
N THR A 62 -3.80 -2.44 0.77
CA THR A 62 -2.57 -2.51 -0.04
C THR A 62 -1.66 -1.35 0.32
N PHE A 63 -0.45 -1.68 0.80
CA PHE A 63 0.59 -0.72 1.09
C PHE A 63 1.63 -0.70 -0.04
N TYR A 64 1.92 0.50 -0.54
CA TYR A 64 3.01 0.77 -1.48
C TYR A 64 4.00 1.73 -0.82
N ASP A 65 5.28 1.38 -0.81
CA ASP A 65 6.33 2.31 -0.43
C ASP A 65 6.84 3.08 -1.65
N HIS A 66 7.55 4.19 -1.41
CA HIS A 66 8.01 5.08 -2.48
C HIS A 66 8.99 4.39 -3.45
N VAL A 67 9.89 3.56 -2.91
CA VAL A 67 10.96 2.88 -3.67
C VAL A 67 10.39 1.82 -4.60
N HIS A 68 9.30 1.14 -4.21
CA HIS A 68 8.71 0.06 -4.99
C HIS A 68 7.30 0.37 -5.51
N THR A 69 7.00 1.65 -5.74
CA THR A 69 5.80 2.08 -6.49
C THR A 69 5.76 1.57 -7.94
N THR A 70 6.79 0.86 -8.42
CA THR A 70 6.86 0.26 -9.77
C THR A 70 6.97 -1.26 -9.71
N GLY A 71 6.25 -1.96 -10.60
CA GLY A 71 6.41 -3.42 -10.82
C GLY A 71 5.35 -4.33 -10.21
N MET A 72 4.50 -3.85 -9.28
CA MET A 72 3.41 -4.67 -8.72
C MET A 72 2.09 -4.44 -9.48
N ASP A 73 1.59 -5.46 -10.18
CA ASP A 73 0.24 -5.44 -10.76
C ASP A 73 -0.76 -6.05 -9.77
N VAL A 74 -1.25 -5.21 -8.86
CA VAL A 74 -2.20 -5.62 -7.82
C VAL A 74 -3.56 -5.01 -8.14
N LYS A 75 -4.56 -5.86 -8.32
CA LYS A 75 -5.95 -5.41 -8.47
C LYS A 75 -6.43 -4.79 -7.16
N GLN A 76 -6.98 -3.59 -7.29
CA GLN A 76 -7.66 -2.87 -6.22
C GLN A 76 -9.18 -3.06 -6.35
N PRO A 77 -9.95 -2.93 -5.25
CA PRO A 77 -11.41 -2.94 -5.32
C PRO A 77 -11.97 -1.94 -6.34
N LEU A 78 -13.14 -2.23 -6.91
CA LEU A 78 -13.77 -1.32 -7.88
C LEU A 78 -14.15 0.03 -7.27
N LEU A 79 -14.57 0.02 -6.01
CA LEU A 79 -14.95 1.18 -5.22
C LEU A 79 -14.01 1.31 -4.03
N CYS A 80 -12.94 2.09 -4.17
CA CYS A 80 -12.02 2.36 -3.07
C CYS A 80 -11.34 3.72 -3.20
N THR A 81 -10.83 4.20 -2.07
CA THR A 81 -10.06 5.44 -1.98
C THR A 81 -8.66 5.10 -1.51
N ALA A 82 -7.64 5.55 -2.26
CA ALA A 82 -6.26 5.47 -1.82
C ALA A 82 -5.87 6.75 -1.08
N ALA A 83 -5.12 6.59 0.00
CA ALA A 83 -4.40 7.69 0.63
C ALA A 83 -3.01 7.80 -0.03
N LEU A 84 -2.70 8.97 -0.60
CA LEU A 84 -1.42 9.24 -1.25
C LEU A 84 -0.72 10.40 -0.54
N THR A 85 0.42 10.16 0.06
CA THR A 85 1.22 11.20 0.72
C THR A 85 1.96 12.06 -0.31
N LEU A 86 1.92 13.38 -0.14
CA LEU A 86 2.70 14.31 -0.95
C LEU A 86 3.91 14.81 -0.17
N SER A 87 5.08 14.79 -0.82
CA SER A 87 6.34 15.25 -0.26
C SER A 87 6.87 16.45 -1.04
N LYS A 88 7.61 17.35 -0.39
CA LYS A 88 8.24 18.52 -1.03
C LYS A 88 9.23 18.14 -2.14
N ASP A 89 9.87 16.97 -2.01
CA ASP A 89 10.91 16.48 -2.92
C ASP A 89 10.33 15.54 -4.01
N MET A 90 9.00 15.41 -4.08
CA MET A 90 8.33 14.54 -5.05
C MET A 90 8.19 15.25 -6.39
N THR A 91 8.54 14.58 -7.49
CA THR A 91 8.24 15.09 -8.84
C THR A 91 6.81 14.72 -9.24
N LEU A 92 6.26 15.42 -10.24
CA LEU A 92 4.95 15.04 -10.82
C LEU A 92 4.95 13.59 -11.33
N ARG A 93 6.10 13.08 -11.79
CA ARG A 93 6.23 11.69 -12.23
C ARG A 93 6.04 10.73 -11.06
N ASP A 94 6.67 10.98 -9.93
CA ASP A 94 6.58 10.12 -8.74
C ASP A 94 5.14 10.09 -8.22
N TYR A 95 4.50 11.25 -8.14
CA TYR A 95 3.08 11.38 -7.81
C TYR A 95 2.21 10.54 -8.76
N ALA A 96 2.41 10.69 -10.07
CA ALA A 96 1.63 9.98 -11.07
C ALA A 96 1.84 8.46 -11.00
N GLN A 97 3.06 7.99 -10.71
CA GLN A 97 3.35 6.55 -10.57
C GLN A 97 2.60 5.92 -9.39
N GLY A 98 2.54 6.62 -8.26
CA GLY A 98 1.73 6.19 -7.11
C GLY A 98 0.23 6.26 -7.42
N ALA A 99 -0.23 7.39 -7.94
CA ALA A 99 -1.64 7.62 -8.26
C ALA A 99 -2.19 6.55 -9.22
N TYR A 100 -1.47 6.26 -10.31
CA TYR A 100 -1.92 5.31 -11.32
C TYR A 100 -1.88 3.83 -10.90
N ARG A 101 -1.55 3.51 -9.64
CA ARG A 101 -1.89 2.20 -9.05
C ARG A 101 -3.41 2.02 -8.94
N MET A 102 -4.13 3.12 -8.78
CA MET A 102 -5.58 3.17 -8.88
C MET A 102 -5.99 3.24 -10.36
N ARG A 103 -6.04 2.08 -11.04
CA ARG A 103 -6.34 2.00 -12.48
C ARG A 103 -7.75 2.51 -12.86
N GLY A 104 -8.65 2.58 -11.89
CA GLY A 104 -10.04 3.03 -12.05
C GLY A 104 -10.30 4.46 -11.58
N ILE A 105 -9.29 5.35 -11.52
CA ILE A 105 -9.51 6.76 -11.10
C ILE A 105 -10.64 7.39 -11.91
N GLY A 106 -11.59 8.01 -11.20
CA GLY A 106 -12.77 8.63 -11.81
C GLY A 106 -13.85 7.64 -12.26
N ARG A 107 -13.64 6.34 -12.03
CA ARG A 107 -14.55 5.23 -12.33
C ARG A 107 -14.71 4.32 -11.10
N GLY A 108 -15.05 4.93 -9.97
CA GLY A 108 -15.23 4.23 -8.70
C GLY A 108 -14.02 4.31 -7.76
N GLN A 109 -12.81 4.41 -8.31
CA GLN A 109 -11.60 4.63 -7.50
C GLN A 109 -11.28 6.11 -7.35
N ARG A 110 -10.79 6.49 -6.18
CA ARG A 110 -10.43 7.87 -5.80
C ARG A 110 -9.06 7.92 -5.12
N ILE A 111 -8.50 9.13 -5.06
CA ILE A 111 -7.28 9.41 -4.31
C ILE A 111 -7.57 10.58 -3.37
N GLU A 112 -7.21 10.40 -2.12
CA GLU A 112 -7.10 11.47 -1.13
C GLU A 112 -5.63 11.77 -0.89
N VAL A 113 -5.24 13.02 -1.18
CA VAL A 113 -3.86 13.46 -1.01
C VAL A 113 -3.65 13.89 0.43
N LEU A 114 -2.71 13.25 1.11
CA LEU A 114 -2.32 13.56 2.48
C LEU A 114 -1.12 14.51 2.48
N LEU A 115 -1.28 15.63 3.18
CA LEU A 115 -0.26 16.65 3.35
C LEU A 115 0.15 16.70 4.81
N THR A 116 1.47 16.74 5.07
CA THR A 116 1.94 17.14 6.39
C THR A 116 1.76 18.66 6.55
N PRO A 117 1.65 19.18 7.79
CA PRO A 117 1.58 20.63 8.03
C PRO A 117 2.72 21.41 7.37
N GLU A 118 3.93 20.84 7.37
CA GLU A 118 5.13 21.44 6.78
C GLU A 118 5.00 21.57 5.26
N VAL A 119 4.59 20.51 4.55
CA VAL A 119 4.37 20.58 3.10
C VAL A 119 3.24 21.55 2.76
N ARG A 120 2.15 21.55 3.55
CA ARG A 120 1.03 22.48 3.36
C ARG A 120 1.47 23.94 3.45
N SER A 121 2.41 24.26 4.34
CA SER A 121 2.90 25.63 4.52
C SER A 121 3.67 26.19 3.31
N LEU A 122 4.13 25.33 2.39
CA LEU A 122 4.85 25.73 1.17
C LEU A 122 3.91 26.17 0.02
N MET A 123 2.59 26.02 0.19
CA MET A 123 1.59 26.26 -0.87
C MET A 123 0.84 27.59 -0.71
N THR A 124 1.24 28.40 0.27
CA THR A 124 0.66 29.71 0.65
C THR A 124 1.76 30.73 0.76
#